data_AF-A0A1V4U7Q8-F1
#
_entry.id   AF-A0A1V4U7Q8-F1
#
_cell.length_a   1.000
_cell.length_b   1.000
_cell.length_c   1.000
_cell.angle_alpha   90.00
_cell.angle_beta   90.00
_cell.angle_gamma   90.00
#
_symmetry.space_group_name_H-M   'P 1'
#
loop_
_entity.id
_entity.type
_entity.pdbx_description
1 polymer ?
#
loop_
_entity_poly.entity_id
_entity_poly.type
_entity_poly.pdbx_seq_one_letter_code
_entity_poly.pdbx_strand_id
1 'polypeptide(L)'
;MPEEPVEILVQMAERGEIDPWNIDIVEVTDRFLSELERRKELDLRISGRTLFYAALLLRMKSEILEQAEVVEDDEYCGEEDVGEEEFGPDAEFDQEGNALGPIERLEREIRRRLDRKQLRKRPITLFELILELKAAEKEQRRRQRFISPFDPRLIDVEDVVGIAHDEGYRETAMAVLCQCEESIEKHGIMTLEELAEMMGKRIIDVYIPLLYLMFEGKLALWQDEFFGQVFVQVWRAEDVPAAIEN
;
A
#
# COMPACT_ATOMS: atom_id res chain seq x y z
N MET A 1 -18.51 -11.36 -9.68
CA MET A 1 -18.59 -11.02 -8.25
C MET A 1 -17.25 -10.43 -7.84
N PRO A 2 -17.15 -9.47 -6.90
CA PRO A 2 -15.84 -9.02 -6.45
C PRO A 2 -15.12 -10.22 -5.84
N GLU A 3 -14.06 -10.66 -6.51
CA GLU A 3 -13.33 -11.87 -6.14
C GLU A 3 -12.68 -11.64 -4.78
N GLU A 4 -13.03 -12.49 -3.81
CA GLU A 4 -12.39 -12.40 -2.51
C GLU A 4 -10.96 -12.90 -2.63
N PRO A 5 -9.94 -12.18 -2.10
CA PRO A 5 -8.55 -12.63 -2.19
C PRO A 5 -8.32 -14.01 -1.55
N VAL A 6 -9.16 -14.38 -0.59
CA VAL A 6 -9.20 -15.72 0.02
C VAL A 6 -9.62 -16.78 -0.99
N GLU A 7 -10.57 -16.46 -1.87
CA GLU A 7 -11.03 -17.36 -2.92
C GLU A 7 -9.89 -17.72 -3.88
N ILE A 8 -9.04 -16.75 -4.23
CA ILE A 8 -7.86 -16.99 -5.08
C ILE A 8 -6.91 -17.99 -4.42
N LEU A 9 -6.61 -17.79 -3.12
CA LEU A 9 -5.75 -18.70 -2.36
C LEU A 9 -6.35 -20.11 -2.26
N VAL A 10 -7.66 -20.22 -2.02
CA VAL A 10 -8.36 -21.51 -1.95
C VAL A 10 -8.41 -22.19 -3.32
N GLN A 11 -8.67 -21.46 -4.41
CA GLN A 11 -8.67 -22.02 -5.76
C GLN A 11 -7.29 -22.57 -6.15
N MET A 12 -6.19 -21.91 -5.77
CA MET A 12 -4.85 -22.44 -5.98
C MET A 12 -4.62 -23.73 -5.19
N ALA A 13 -5.13 -23.82 -3.96
CA ALA A 13 -5.08 -25.05 -3.16
C ALA A 13 -5.91 -26.18 -3.79
N GLU A 14 -7.12 -25.88 -4.27
CA GLU A 14 -7.99 -26.86 -4.94
C GLU A 14 -7.40 -27.40 -6.24
N ARG A 15 -6.68 -26.56 -6.98
CA ARG A 15 -5.95 -26.95 -8.20
C ARG A 15 -4.69 -27.77 -7.90
N GLY A 16 -4.29 -27.89 -6.63
CA GLY A 16 -3.05 -28.56 -6.21
C GLY A 16 -1.79 -27.76 -6.54
N GLU A 17 -1.93 -26.44 -6.76
CA GLU A 17 -0.80 -25.55 -7.00
C GLU A 17 -0.03 -25.28 -5.70
N ILE A 18 -0.70 -25.31 -4.55
CA ILE A 18 -0.12 -25.05 -3.23
C ILE A 18 -0.55 -26.15 -2.25
N ASP A 19 0.31 -26.56 -1.32
CA ASP A 19 -0.05 -27.51 -0.25
C ASP A 19 -0.75 -26.78 0.91
N PRO A 20 -2.03 -27.09 1.23
CA PRO A 20 -2.75 -26.42 2.30
C PRO A 20 -2.16 -26.64 3.70
N TRP A 21 -1.38 -27.69 3.91
CA TRP A 21 -0.84 -28.07 5.21
C TRP A 21 0.59 -27.58 5.44
N ASN A 22 1.29 -27.25 4.35
CA ASN A 22 2.65 -26.73 4.38
C ASN A 22 2.83 -25.68 3.29
N ILE A 23 2.50 -24.44 3.63
CA ILE A 23 2.57 -23.32 2.72
C ILE A 23 3.98 -22.73 2.72
N ASP A 24 4.60 -22.72 1.54
CA ASP A 24 5.77 -21.88 1.26
C ASP A 24 5.30 -20.47 0.84
N ILE A 25 5.57 -19.47 1.68
CA ILE A 25 5.18 -18.09 1.44
C ILE A 25 5.84 -17.52 0.18
N VAL A 26 7.07 -17.93 -0.14
CA VAL A 26 7.79 -17.46 -1.34
C VAL A 26 7.04 -17.91 -2.58
N GLU A 27 6.76 -19.22 -2.67
CA GLU A 27 6.06 -19.83 -3.80
C GLU A 27 4.62 -19.34 -3.94
N VAL A 28 3.87 -19.30 -2.83
CA VAL A 28 2.48 -18.83 -2.84
C VAL A 28 2.39 -17.37 -3.28
N THR A 29 3.34 -16.53 -2.87
CA THR A 29 3.37 -15.12 -3.30
C THR A 29 3.55 -15.00 -4.80
N ASP A 30 4.49 -15.75 -5.39
CA ASP A 30 4.76 -15.68 -6.83
C ASP A 30 3.60 -16.20 -7.67
N ARG A 31 2.97 -17.31 -7.22
CA ARG A 31 1.77 -17.86 -7.85
C ARG A 31 0.56 -16.91 -7.72
N PHE A 32 0.38 -16.30 -6.55
CA PHE A 32 -0.70 -15.32 -6.33
C PHE A 32 -0.54 -14.09 -7.24
N LEU A 33 0.69 -13.57 -7.38
CA LEU A 33 0.97 -12.43 -8.27
C LEU A 33 0.77 -12.79 -9.75
N SER A 34 1.22 -13.97 -10.17
CA SER A 34 1.03 -14.46 -11.54
C SER A 34 -0.45 -14.61 -11.89
N GLU A 35 -1.25 -15.17 -10.98
CA GLU A 35 -2.69 -15.31 -11.17
C GLU A 35 -3.39 -13.94 -11.18
N LEU A 36 -2.88 -12.98 -10.40
CA LEU A 36 -3.39 -11.61 -10.37
C LEU A 36 -3.08 -10.86 -11.67
N GLU A 37 -1.89 -11.03 -12.25
CA GLU A 37 -1.53 -10.46 -13.55
C GLU A 37 -2.36 -11.05 -14.69
N ARG A 38 -2.50 -12.39 -14.72
CA ARG A 38 -3.37 -13.07 -15.69
C ARG A 38 -4.81 -12.55 -15.64
N ARG A 39 -5.31 -12.21 -14.45
CA ARG A 39 -6.65 -11.63 -14.28
C ARG A 39 -6.69 -10.15 -14.66
N LYS A 40 -5.65 -9.34 -14.37
CA LYS A 40 -5.54 -7.93 -14.82
C LYS A 40 -5.63 -7.78 -16.33
N GLU A 41 -5.00 -8.69 -17.07
CA GLU A 41 -5.03 -8.70 -18.54
C GLU A 41 -6.44 -8.92 -19.09
N LEU A 42 -7.32 -9.57 -18.32
CA LEU A 42 -8.68 -9.94 -18.72
C LEU A 42 -9.76 -9.01 -18.14
N ASP A 43 -9.54 -8.43 -16.95
CA ASP A 43 -10.45 -7.50 -16.29
C ASP A 43 -9.67 -6.56 -15.35
N LEU A 44 -9.83 -5.24 -15.53
CA LEU A 44 -9.17 -4.21 -14.70
C LEU A 44 -9.82 -4.04 -13.31
N ARG A 45 -10.95 -4.71 -13.06
CA ARG A 45 -11.73 -4.59 -11.80
C ARG A 45 -11.14 -5.41 -10.67
N ILE A 46 -9.93 -5.07 -10.23
CA ILE A 46 -9.33 -5.70 -9.05
C ILE A 46 -9.75 -4.98 -7.78
N SER A 47 -10.18 -5.76 -6.78
CA SER A 47 -10.50 -5.23 -5.46
C SER A 47 -9.25 -4.67 -4.77
N GLY A 48 -9.36 -3.49 -4.14
CA GLY A 48 -8.30 -2.95 -3.28
C GLY A 48 -7.89 -3.90 -2.14
N ARG A 49 -8.80 -4.80 -1.72
CA ARG A 49 -8.48 -5.87 -0.75
C ARG A 49 -7.48 -6.88 -1.33
N THR A 50 -7.60 -7.23 -2.61
CA THR A 50 -6.71 -8.17 -3.28
C THR A 50 -5.32 -7.58 -3.49
N LEU A 51 -5.23 -6.29 -3.86
CA LEU A 51 -3.96 -5.57 -3.92
C LEU A 51 -3.29 -5.47 -2.55
N PHE A 52 -4.08 -5.24 -1.48
CA PHE A 52 -3.56 -5.25 -0.11
C PHE A 52 -2.97 -6.62 0.26
N TYR A 53 -3.63 -7.72 -0.11
CA TYR A 53 -3.13 -9.08 0.17
C TYR A 53 -1.85 -9.37 -0.62
N ALA A 54 -1.76 -8.94 -1.89
CA ALA A 54 -0.54 -9.03 -2.68
C ALA A 54 0.63 -8.29 -2.01
N ALA A 55 0.41 -7.05 -1.58
CA ALA A 55 1.43 -6.26 -0.88
C ALA A 55 1.87 -6.89 0.45
N LEU A 56 0.93 -7.48 1.18
CA LEU A 56 1.21 -8.15 2.45
C LEU A 56 2.00 -9.45 2.26
N LEU A 57 1.65 -10.25 1.24
CA LEU A 57 2.40 -11.44 0.85
C LEU A 57 3.83 -11.09 0.44
N LEU A 58 4.00 -10.07 -0.39
CA LEU A 58 5.33 -9.55 -0.77
C LEU A 58 6.16 -9.11 0.45
N ARG A 59 5.53 -8.43 1.41
CA ARG A 59 6.21 -8.05 2.66
C ARG A 59 6.68 -9.27 3.44
N MET A 60 5.81 -10.28 3.63
CA MET A 60 6.19 -11.51 4.32
C MET A 60 7.30 -12.28 3.59
N LYS A 61 7.27 -12.30 2.25
CA LYS A 61 8.36 -12.86 1.43
C LYS A 61 9.69 -12.15 1.70
N SER A 62 9.71 -10.81 1.75
CA SER A 62 10.91 -10.03 2.08
C SER A 62 11.45 -10.38 3.47
N GLU A 63 10.57 -10.40 4.49
CA GLU A 63 10.96 -10.72 5.87
C GLU A 63 11.58 -12.12 6.00
N ILE A 64 11.11 -13.10 5.22
CA ILE A 64 11.66 -14.47 5.22
C ILE A 64 13.01 -14.54 4.51
N LEU A 65 13.16 -13.84 3.39
CA LEU A 65 14.43 -13.80 2.66
C LEU A 65 15.52 -13.10 3.48
N GLU A 66 15.19 -11.98 4.14
CA GLU A 66 16.09 -11.29 5.07
C GLU A 66 16.53 -12.22 6.22
N GLN A 67 15.62 -13.01 6.78
CA GLN A 67 15.96 -13.98 7.84
C GLN A 67 16.81 -15.15 7.33
N ALA A 68 16.66 -15.54 6.07
CA ALA A 68 17.48 -16.60 5.47
C ALA A 68 18.93 -16.14 5.28
N GLU A 69 19.15 -14.90 4.82
CA GLU A 69 20.47 -14.30 4.68
C GLU A 69 21.20 -14.21 6.03
N VAL A 70 20.51 -13.83 7.11
CA VAL A 70 21.11 -13.75 8.46
C VAL A 70 21.55 -15.12 8.98
N VAL A 71 20.81 -16.19 8.68
CA VAL A 71 21.18 -17.55 9.11
C VAL A 71 22.38 -18.08 8.33
N GLU A 72 22.49 -17.76 7.04
CA GLU A 72 23.67 -18.11 6.23
C GLU A 72 24.94 -17.37 6.70
N ASP A 73 24.81 -16.09 7.08
CA ASP A 73 25.92 -15.31 7.66
C ASP A 73 26.32 -15.82 9.05
N ASP A 74 25.37 -16.22 9.90
CA ASP A 74 25.64 -16.82 11.22
C ASP A 74 26.27 -18.23 11.10
N GLU A 75 25.89 -19.04 10.08
CA GLU A 75 26.53 -20.33 9.80
C GLU A 75 27.99 -20.17 9.35
N TYR A 76 28.31 -19.13 8.57
CA TYR A 76 29.70 -18.81 8.18
C TYR A 76 30.51 -18.18 9.33
N CYS A 77 29.87 -17.51 10.29
CA CYS A 77 30.55 -16.94 11.45
C CYS A 77 30.73 -17.94 12.62
N GLY A 78 30.08 -19.11 12.55
CA GLY A 78 30.07 -20.12 13.63
C GLY A 78 31.13 -21.22 13.52
N GLU A 79 31.91 -21.31 12.43
CA GLU A 79 32.85 -22.43 12.22
C GLU A 79 34.33 -22.13 12.56
N GLU A 80 34.70 -20.90 12.97
CA GLU A 80 36.10 -20.54 13.28
C GLU A 80 36.48 -20.49 14.77
N ASP A 81 35.63 -20.91 15.72
CA ASP A 81 36.01 -20.95 17.14
C ASP A 81 35.63 -22.27 17.85
N VAL A 82 36.03 -23.40 17.27
CA VAL A 82 36.10 -24.68 17.99
C VAL A 82 37.54 -25.22 17.92
N GLY A 83 38.49 -24.39 18.35
CA GLY A 83 39.86 -24.77 18.62
C GLY A 83 40.07 -25.05 20.10
N GLU A 84 40.09 -26.32 20.47
CA GLU A 84 40.81 -26.90 21.62
C GLU A 84 40.85 -26.09 22.93
N GLU A 85 39.90 -26.30 23.87
CA GLU A 85 40.26 -26.31 25.29
C GLU A 85 39.54 -27.43 26.07
N GLU A 86 40.36 -28.08 26.88
CA GLU A 86 40.24 -29.39 27.49
C GLU A 86 39.60 -29.29 28.90
N PHE A 87 38.58 -30.12 29.18
CA PHE A 87 38.10 -30.61 30.48
C PHE A 87 38.31 -29.76 31.79
N GLY A 88 37.21 -29.33 32.43
CA GLY A 88 37.18 -28.91 33.84
C GLY A 88 35.75 -28.76 34.41
N PRO A 89 35.49 -29.05 35.71
CA PRO A 89 34.15 -29.40 36.21
C PRO A 89 33.20 -28.21 36.50
N ASP A 90 32.00 -28.28 35.91
CA ASP A 90 30.69 -27.79 36.37
C ASP A 90 30.52 -26.35 36.92
N ALA A 91 31.40 -25.42 36.57
CA ALA A 91 31.18 -23.99 36.78
C ALA A 91 31.13 -23.25 35.43
N GLU A 92 29.96 -23.21 34.79
CA GLU A 92 29.73 -22.25 33.70
C GLU A 92 29.78 -20.83 34.29
N PHE A 93 30.67 -19.99 33.77
CA PHE A 93 30.84 -18.58 34.15
C PHE A 93 30.19 -17.66 33.10
N ASP A 94 29.78 -16.44 33.49
CA ASP A 94 29.34 -15.39 32.55
C ASP A 94 30.54 -14.73 31.83
N GLN A 95 30.28 -13.78 30.92
CA GLN A 95 31.33 -13.05 30.18
C GLN A 95 32.27 -12.22 31.09
N GLU A 96 31.90 -12.02 32.36
CA GLU A 96 32.69 -11.29 33.37
C GLU A 96 33.39 -12.25 34.37
N GLY A 97 33.28 -13.56 34.18
CA GLY A 97 33.95 -14.57 35.00
C GLY A 97 33.25 -14.89 36.32
N ASN A 98 31.95 -14.60 36.47
CA ASN A 98 31.14 -14.97 37.64
C ASN A 98 30.41 -16.29 37.42
N ALA A 99 30.39 -17.16 38.44
CA ALA A 99 29.69 -18.43 38.37
C ALA A 99 28.18 -18.18 38.23
N LEU A 100 27.59 -18.70 37.15
CA LEU A 100 26.18 -18.48 36.84
C LEU A 100 25.28 -19.08 37.92
N GLY A 101 24.30 -18.29 38.36
CA GLY A 101 23.30 -18.73 39.31
C GLY A 101 22.46 -19.90 38.78
N PRO A 102 21.80 -20.69 39.65
CA PRO A 102 20.93 -21.79 39.23
C PRO A 102 19.82 -21.38 38.26
N ILE A 103 19.31 -20.14 38.42
CA ILE A 103 18.27 -19.57 37.55
C ILE A 103 18.83 -19.19 36.18
N GLU A 104 20.03 -18.58 36.13
CA GLU A 104 20.65 -18.16 34.86
C GLU A 104 21.09 -19.35 34.00
N ARG A 105 21.57 -20.44 34.63
CA ARG A 105 21.81 -21.70 33.92
C ARG A 105 20.53 -22.27 33.32
N LEU A 106 19.44 -22.25 34.08
CA LEU A 106 18.14 -22.72 33.59
C LEU A 106 17.62 -21.83 32.46
N GLU A 107 17.73 -20.51 32.58
CA GLU A 107 17.32 -19.57 31.52
C GLU A 107 18.13 -19.77 30.24
N ARG A 108 19.44 -19.99 30.35
CA ARG A 108 20.29 -20.26 29.18
C ARG A 108 19.96 -21.61 28.54
N GLU A 109 19.72 -22.65 29.33
CA GLU A 109 19.30 -23.96 28.81
C GLU A 109 17.90 -23.89 28.19
N ILE A 110 16.97 -23.13 28.78
CA ILE A 110 15.65 -22.88 28.20
C ILE A 110 15.80 -22.15 26.87
N ARG A 111 16.62 -21.09 26.78
CA ARG A 111 16.88 -20.39 25.51
C ARG A 111 17.47 -21.33 24.47
N ARG A 112 18.54 -22.04 24.78
CA ARG A 112 19.16 -23.05 23.88
C ARG A 112 18.14 -24.07 23.37
N ARG A 113 17.24 -24.57 24.23
CA ARG A 113 16.19 -25.52 23.82
C ARG A 113 15.09 -24.85 23.00
N LEU A 114 14.74 -23.61 23.32
CA LEU A 114 13.76 -22.84 22.57
C LEU A 114 14.29 -22.56 21.17
N ASP A 115 15.55 -22.17 21.04
CA ASP A 115 16.23 -21.87 19.77
C ASP A 115 16.31 -23.13 18.89
N ARG A 116 16.73 -24.27 19.48
CA ARG A 116 16.69 -25.59 18.81
C ARG A 116 15.29 -26.06 18.43
N LYS A 117 14.26 -25.62 19.18
CA LYS A 117 12.86 -25.92 18.88
C LYS A 117 12.30 -24.98 17.81
N GLN A 118 12.74 -23.73 17.75
CA GLN A 118 12.40 -22.76 16.71
C GLN A 118 13.01 -23.15 15.36
N LEU A 119 14.20 -23.78 15.36
CA LEU A 119 14.80 -24.42 14.18
C LEU A 119 13.88 -25.50 13.57
N ARG A 120 13.00 -26.13 14.36
CA ARG A 120 11.90 -26.95 13.83
C ARG A 120 10.73 -26.02 13.45
N LYS A 121 10.90 -25.23 12.39
CA LYS A 121 9.84 -24.40 11.82
C LYS A 121 8.61 -25.28 11.58
N ARG A 122 7.57 -25.08 12.38
CA ARG A 122 6.28 -25.74 12.15
C ARG A 122 5.76 -25.23 10.80
N PRO A 123 5.33 -26.10 9.88
CA PRO A 123 4.78 -25.66 8.61
C PRO A 123 3.58 -24.75 8.85
N ILE A 124 3.54 -23.61 8.15
CA ILE A 124 2.41 -22.68 8.20
C ILE A 124 1.30 -23.29 7.37
N THR A 125 0.11 -23.39 7.94
CA THR A 125 -1.06 -23.89 7.20
C THR A 125 -1.74 -22.76 6.41
N LEU A 126 -2.47 -23.11 5.35
CA LEU A 126 -3.25 -22.15 4.57
C LEU A 126 -4.26 -21.38 5.44
N PHE A 127 -4.86 -22.07 6.42
CA PHE A 127 -5.78 -21.43 7.36
C PHE A 127 -5.08 -20.39 8.25
N GLU A 128 -3.90 -20.71 8.77
CA GLU A 128 -3.09 -19.76 9.57
C GLU A 128 -2.69 -18.55 8.73
N LEU A 129 -2.24 -18.76 7.48
CA LEU A 129 -1.94 -17.67 6.55
C LEU A 129 -3.15 -16.76 6.31
N ILE A 130 -4.31 -17.33 5.99
CA ILE A 130 -5.55 -16.56 5.76
C ILE A 130 -5.94 -15.77 7.03
N LEU A 131 -5.76 -16.37 8.20
CA LEU A 131 -6.07 -15.72 9.47
C LEU A 131 -5.17 -14.51 9.71
N GLU A 132 -3.88 -14.63 9.46
CA GLU A 132 -2.91 -13.53 9.55
C GLU A 132 -3.22 -12.41 8.55
N LEU A 133 -3.50 -12.75 7.29
CA LEU A 133 -3.88 -11.78 6.26
C LEU A 133 -5.14 -11.01 6.67
N LYS A 134 -6.16 -11.69 7.20
CA LYS A 134 -7.39 -11.05 7.71
C LYS A 134 -7.14 -10.19 8.95
N ALA A 135 -6.25 -10.61 9.84
CA ALA A 135 -5.88 -9.84 11.02
C ALA A 135 -5.19 -8.53 10.63
N ALA A 136 -4.25 -8.59 9.69
CA ALA A 136 -3.56 -7.43 9.14
C ALA A 136 -4.52 -6.49 8.41
N GLU A 137 -5.48 -7.02 7.64
CA GLU A 137 -6.54 -6.21 7.00
C GLU A 137 -7.36 -5.45 8.04
N LYS A 138 -7.78 -6.13 9.11
CA LYS A 138 -8.58 -5.53 10.19
C LYS A 138 -7.81 -4.42 10.92
N GLU A 139 -6.51 -4.61 11.11
CA GLU A 139 -5.65 -3.61 11.74
C GLU A 139 -5.45 -2.39 10.83
N GLN A 140 -5.22 -2.60 9.53
CA GLN A 140 -5.13 -1.51 8.56
C GLN A 140 -6.42 -0.68 8.51
N ARG A 141 -7.59 -1.32 8.55
CA ARG A 141 -8.89 -0.63 8.65
C ARG A 141 -9.08 0.13 9.95
N ARG A 142 -8.42 -0.26 11.04
CA ARG A 142 -8.42 0.51 12.29
C ARG A 142 -7.55 1.75 12.12
N ARG A 143 -6.32 1.59 11.61
CA ARG A 143 -5.39 2.70 11.37
C ARG A 143 -5.98 3.76 10.42
N GLN A 144 -6.62 3.35 9.33
CA GLN A 144 -7.29 4.28 8.42
C GLN A 144 -8.43 5.07 9.09
N ARG A 145 -9.15 4.47 10.05
CA ARG A 145 -10.17 5.20 10.85
C ARG A 145 -9.57 6.23 11.79
N PHE A 146 -8.30 6.09 12.18
CA PHE A 146 -7.60 7.06 13.02
C PHE A 146 -6.94 8.18 12.21
N ILE A 147 -6.77 8.03 10.90
CA ILE A 147 -6.06 9.00 10.03
C ILE A 147 -6.99 10.07 9.44
N SER A 148 -8.31 9.95 9.53
CA SER A 148 -9.22 10.85 8.82
C SER A 148 -10.07 11.75 9.74
N PRO A 149 -9.90 13.09 9.70
CA PRO A 149 -10.99 14.02 9.97
C PRO A 149 -11.96 14.16 8.76
N PHE A 150 -11.69 13.47 7.65
CA PHE A 150 -12.47 13.51 6.40
C PHE A 150 -13.49 12.35 6.38
N ASP A 151 -14.79 12.66 6.27
CA ASP A 151 -15.84 11.64 6.23
C ASP A 151 -15.94 11.05 4.80
N PRO A 152 -15.55 9.77 4.57
CA PRO A 152 -15.63 9.15 3.25
C PRO A 152 -17.08 8.92 2.78
N ARG A 153 -18.08 9.14 3.63
CA ARG A 153 -19.50 9.05 3.26
C ARG A 153 -19.98 10.16 2.33
N LEU A 154 -19.16 11.17 2.09
CA LEU A 154 -19.48 12.28 1.19
C LEU A 154 -19.08 12.01 -0.27
N ILE A 155 -18.40 10.88 -0.56
CA ILE A 155 -17.97 10.52 -1.91
C ILE A 155 -18.49 9.11 -2.21
N ASP A 156 -19.57 9.02 -2.97
CA ASP A 156 -20.05 7.74 -3.50
C ASP A 156 -19.15 7.30 -4.66
N VAL A 157 -18.73 6.03 -4.64
CA VAL A 157 -17.84 5.46 -5.68
C VAL A 157 -18.51 5.50 -7.06
N GLU A 158 -19.84 5.45 -7.11
CA GLU A 158 -20.63 5.61 -8.34
C GLU A 158 -20.51 7.01 -8.94
N ASP A 159 -20.38 8.06 -8.13
CA ASP A 159 -20.16 9.43 -8.63
C ASP A 159 -18.79 9.54 -9.32
N VAL A 160 -17.76 8.90 -8.77
CA VAL A 160 -16.39 8.93 -9.34
C VAL A 160 -16.28 8.04 -10.59
N VAL A 161 -16.99 6.90 -10.62
CA VAL A 161 -16.98 5.96 -11.75
C VAL A 161 -17.83 6.45 -12.93
N GLY A 162 -18.91 7.19 -12.67
CA GLY A 162 -19.68 7.88 -13.71
C GLY A 162 -18.87 9.00 -14.37
N ILE A 163 -18.01 9.66 -13.59
CA ILE A 163 -17.07 10.65 -14.09
C ILE A 163 -16.06 9.97 -15.06
N ALA A 164 -15.57 8.74 -14.78
CA ALA A 164 -14.52 7.99 -15.49
C ALA A 164 -14.70 7.61 -16.99
N HIS A 165 -15.74 8.04 -17.69
CA HIS A 165 -15.89 7.77 -19.13
C HIS A 165 -15.31 8.92 -19.96
N ASP A 166 -14.31 8.64 -20.83
CA ASP A 166 -13.59 9.64 -21.65
C ASP A 166 -14.50 10.58 -22.47
N GLU A 167 -15.69 10.10 -22.88
CA GLU A 167 -16.67 10.91 -23.62
C GLU A 167 -17.40 11.92 -22.72
N GLY A 168 -17.78 11.54 -21.50
CA GLY A 168 -18.51 12.41 -20.57
C GLY A 168 -17.65 13.52 -19.98
N TYR A 169 -16.35 13.26 -19.77
CA TYR A 169 -15.40 14.25 -19.28
C TYR A 169 -15.21 15.41 -20.25
N ARG A 170 -14.98 15.13 -21.54
CA ARG A 170 -14.73 16.17 -22.54
C ARG A 170 -15.94 17.07 -22.70
N GLU A 171 -17.14 16.51 -22.74
CA GLU A 171 -18.38 17.27 -22.81
C GLU A 171 -18.59 18.15 -21.56
N THR A 172 -18.38 17.58 -20.38
CA THR A 172 -18.50 18.31 -19.11
C THR A 172 -17.45 19.42 -19.01
N ALA A 173 -16.21 19.15 -19.41
CA ALA A 173 -15.12 20.12 -19.44
C ALA A 173 -15.36 21.22 -20.48
N MET A 174 -15.88 20.90 -21.66
CA MET A 174 -16.25 21.91 -22.65
C MET A 174 -17.42 22.78 -22.16
N ALA A 175 -18.42 22.19 -21.50
CA ALA A 175 -19.53 22.94 -20.92
C ALA A 175 -19.06 23.88 -19.80
N VAL A 176 -18.15 23.40 -18.92
CA VAL A 176 -17.52 24.22 -17.89
C VAL A 176 -16.68 25.32 -18.51
N LEU A 177 -15.88 25.03 -19.54
CA LEU A 177 -15.07 26.01 -20.25
C LEU A 177 -15.92 27.14 -20.84
N CYS A 178 -16.99 26.81 -21.56
CA CYS A 178 -17.89 27.81 -22.15
C CYS A 178 -18.50 28.73 -21.08
N GLN A 179 -18.92 28.17 -19.94
CA GLN A 179 -19.50 28.93 -18.83
C GLN A 179 -18.45 29.75 -18.08
N CYS A 180 -17.23 29.23 -17.96
CA CYS A 180 -16.08 29.93 -17.41
C CYS A 180 -15.68 31.10 -18.31
N GLU A 181 -15.60 30.92 -19.63
CA GLU A 181 -15.30 31.99 -20.59
C GLU A 181 -16.33 33.12 -20.49
N GLU A 182 -17.64 32.81 -20.50
CA GLU A 182 -18.70 33.82 -20.35
C GLU A 182 -18.67 34.58 -19.02
N SER A 183 -18.26 33.90 -17.94
CA SER A 183 -18.23 34.47 -16.58
C SER A 183 -16.96 35.26 -16.30
N ILE A 184 -15.82 34.76 -16.78
CA ILE A 184 -14.50 35.35 -16.64
C ILE A 184 -14.34 36.55 -17.57
N GLU A 185 -15.00 36.58 -18.73
CA GLU A 185 -15.08 37.80 -19.55
C GLU A 185 -15.67 39.00 -18.79
N LYS A 186 -16.51 38.76 -17.78
CA LYS A 186 -17.16 39.81 -16.99
C LYS A 186 -16.39 40.20 -15.73
N HIS A 187 -15.64 39.27 -15.11
CA HIS A 187 -15.05 39.46 -13.77
C HIS A 187 -13.53 39.21 -13.69
N GLY A 188 -12.89 38.72 -14.75
CA GLY A 188 -11.43 38.59 -14.90
C GLY A 188 -10.79 37.44 -14.12
N ILE A 189 -10.91 37.44 -12.79
CA ILE A 189 -10.41 36.38 -11.90
C ILE A 189 -11.57 35.95 -11.02
N MET A 190 -11.81 34.65 -10.92
CA MET A 190 -12.87 34.09 -10.08
C MET A 190 -12.34 32.99 -9.18
N THR A 191 -12.96 32.81 -8.03
CA THR A 191 -12.66 31.67 -7.15
C THR A 191 -13.43 30.43 -7.60
N LEU A 192 -12.88 29.24 -7.28
CA LEU A 192 -13.54 27.97 -7.52
C LEU A 192 -14.91 27.88 -6.82
N GLU A 193 -15.05 28.49 -5.63
CA GLU A 193 -16.30 28.52 -4.86
C GLU A 193 -17.37 29.32 -5.60
N GLU A 194 -17.03 30.53 -6.07
CA GLU A 194 -17.95 31.37 -6.84
C GLU A 194 -18.36 30.71 -8.16
N LEU A 195 -17.44 30.02 -8.83
CA LEU A 195 -17.73 29.25 -10.05
C LEU A 195 -18.69 28.08 -9.76
N ALA A 196 -18.46 27.34 -8.68
CA ALA A 196 -19.33 26.24 -8.28
C ALA A 196 -20.74 26.72 -7.92
N GLU A 197 -20.85 27.83 -7.18
CA GLU A 197 -22.14 28.45 -6.83
C GLU A 197 -22.90 28.94 -8.07
N MET A 198 -22.24 29.61 -9.00
CA MET A 198 -22.88 30.07 -10.24
C MET A 198 -23.38 28.93 -11.12
N MET A 199 -22.62 27.83 -11.18
CA MET A 199 -23.00 26.66 -11.97
C MET A 199 -24.05 25.78 -11.28
N GLY A 200 -24.35 26.02 -10.00
CA GLY A 200 -25.24 25.18 -9.19
C GLY A 200 -24.74 23.74 -9.05
N LYS A 201 -23.42 23.53 -9.18
CA LYS A 201 -22.77 22.21 -9.14
C LYS A 201 -21.96 22.06 -7.86
N ARG A 202 -21.66 20.82 -7.47
CA ARG A 202 -20.73 20.58 -6.36
C ARG A 202 -19.34 21.01 -6.79
N ILE A 203 -18.52 21.44 -5.83
CA ILE A 203 -17.13 21.88 -6.07
C ILE A 203 -16.34 20.82 -6.84
N ILE A 204 -16.52 19.54 -6.52
CA ILE A 204 -15.83 18.41 -7.17
C ILE A 204 -16.19 18.29 -8.66
N ASP A 205 -17.46 18.52 -8.99
CA ASP A 205 -17.98 18.41 -10.37
C ASP A 205 -17.49 19.55 -11.27
N VAL A 206 -16.95 20.63 -10.69
CA VAL A 206 -16.33 21.77 -11.39
C VAL A 206 -14.81 21.68 -11.35
N TYR A 207 -14.24 21.26 -10.23
CA TYR A 207 -12.81 21.19 -10.01
C TYR A 207 -12.10 20.16 -10.91
N ILE A 208 -12.65 18.95 -11.05
CA ILE A 208 -12.04 17.91 -11.90
C ILE A 208 -11.97 18.37 -13.37
N PRO A 209 -13.05 18.91 -13.99
CA PRO A 209 -12.96 19.49 -15.33
C PRO A 209 -11.99 20.66 -15.44
N LEU A 210 -11.89 21.53 -14.42
CA LEU A 210 -10.93 22.63 -14.42
C LEU A 210 -9.48 22.12 -14.41
N LEU A 211 -9.15 21.11 -13.60
CA LEU A 211 -7.80 20.50 -13.64
C LEU A 211 -7.45 19.94 -15.02
N TYR A 212 -8.43 19.31 -15.68
CA TYR A 212 -8.24 18.82 -17.04
C TYR A 212 -8.00 19.95 -18.04
N LEU A 213 -8.76 21.05 -17.94
CA LEU A 213 -8.58 22.22 -18.81
C LEU A 213 -7.27 22.96 -18.54
N MET A 214 -6.77 22.96 -17.30
CA MET A 214 -5.44 23.44 -16.95
C MET A 214 -4.37 22.59 -17.65
N PHE A 215 -4.51 21.25 -17.61
CA PHE A 215 -3.61 20.35 -18.29
C PHE A 215 -3.61 20.55 -19.81
N GLU A 216 -4.76 20.85 -20.41
CA GLU A 216 -4.87 21.25 -21.83
C GLU A 216 -4.36 22.68 -22.12
N GLY A 217 -3.93 23.44 -21.11
CA GLY A 217 -3.38 24.79 -21.26
C GLY A 217 -4.42 25.87 -21.57
N LYS A 218 -5.70 25.62 -21.31
CA LYS A 218 -6.80 26.58 -21.60
C LYS A 218 -7.05 27.54 -20.45
N LEU A 219 -6.63 27.18 -19.24
CA LEU A 219 -6.84 27.98 -18.04
C LEU A 219 -5.73 27.78 -17.00
N ALA A 220 -5.56 28.78 -16.16
CA ALA A 220 -4.63 28.77 -15.05
C ALA A 220 -5.41 28.65 -13.74
N LEU A 221 -4.93 27.76 -12.86
CA LEU A 221 -5.38 27.67 -11.48
C LEU A 221 -4.17 27.87 -10.57
N TRP A 222 -4.33 28.68 -9.53
CA TRP A 222 -3.30 28.83 -8.50
C TRP A 222 -3.96 29.00 -7.14
N GLN A 223 -3.13 28.86 -6.11
CA GLN A 223 -3.51 28.92 -4.72
C GLN A 223 -2.34 29.50 -3.92
N ASP A 224 -2.61 30.44 -3.02
CA ASP A 224 -1.58 31.11 -2.23
C ASP A 224 -1.18 30.31 -0.97
N GLU A 225 -2.14 29.59 -0.36
CA GLU A 225 -1.93 28.76 0.83
C GLU A 225 -2.50 27.35 0.63
N PHE A 226 -1.82 26.31 1.10
CA PHE A 226 -2.32 24.93 1.04
C PHE A 226 -3.72 24.81 1.66
N PHE A 227 -4.66 24.22 0.92
CA PHE A 227 -6.09 24.09 1.29
C PHE A 227 -6.86 25.43 1.44
N GLY A 228 -6.29 26.55 1.01
CA GLY A 228 -6.99 27.82 0.84
C GLY A 228 -7.82 27.90 -0.44
N GLN A 229 -8.23 29.12 -0.81
CA GLN A 229 -9.04 29.35 -2.01
C GLN A 229 -8.25 29.08 -3.29
N VAL A 230 -8.93 28.50 -4.28
CA VAL A 230 -8.38 28.23 -5.61
C VAL A 230 -8.89 29.31 -6.55
N PHE A 231 -7.97 30.05 -7.17
CA PHE A 231 -8.27 31.06 -8.17
C PHE A 231 -8.23 30.47 -9.56
N VAL A 232 -9.09 30.98 -10.44
CA VAL A 232 -9.27 30.51 -11.82
C VAL A 232 -9.18 31.71 -12.77
N GLN A 233 -8.34 31.59 -13.80
CA GLN A 233 -8.21 32.56 -14.87
C GLN A 233 -8.15 31.84 -16.23
N VAL A 234 -8.91 32.30 -17.23
CA VAL A 234 -8.81 31.77 -18.60
C VAL A 234 -7.55 32.29 -19.26
N TRP A 235 -6.83 31.40 -19.95
CA TRP A 235 -5.63 31.77 -20.69
C TRP A 235 -6.02 32.53 -21.96
N ARG A 236 -5.64 33.81 -22.06
CA ARG A 236 -5.76 34.57 -23.31
C ARG A 236 -4.43 34.56 -24.03
N ALA A 237 -4.46 34.48 -25.36
CA ALA A 237 -3.27 34.54 -26.22
C ALA A 237 -2.44 35.85 -26.11
N GLU A 238 -2.90 36.82 -25.31
CA GLU A 238 -2.18 38.06 -24.98
C GLU A 238 -1.32 37.95 -23.70
N ASP A 239 -1.53 36.93 -22.86
CA ASP A 239 -0.75 36.68 -21.65
C ASP A 239 0.44 35.77 -21.97
N VAL A 240 1.39 36.25 -22.78
CA VAL A 240 2.73 35.66 -22.86
C VAL A 240 3.50 36.10 -21.62
N PRO A 241 3.74 35.26 -20.59
CA PRO A 241 4.81 35.54 -19.66
C PRO A 241 6.12 35.40 -20.46
N ALA A 242 6.73 36.54 -20.75
CA ALA A 242 8.12 36.60 -21.12
C ALA A 242 8.95 35.90 -20.03
N ALA A 243 9.83 34.99 -20.48
CA ALA A 243 10.91 34.37 -19.74
C ALA A 243 10.55 33.27 -18.72
N ILE A 244 10.95 32.04 -19.06
CA ILE A 244 11.85 31.26 -18.21
C ILE A 244 12.99 30.74 -19.11
N GLU A 245 13.93 31.64 -19.44
CA GLU A 245 15.33 31.27 -19.62
C GLU A 245 16.01 31.50 -18.26
N ASN A 246 16.32 30.41 -17.57
CA ASN A 246 17.57 30.14 -16.83
C ASN A 246 17.44 28.86 -16.01
#